data_AF-A0A9P6WX99-F1
#
_entry.id   AF-A0A9P6WX99-F1
#
_cell.length_a   1.000
_cell.length_b   1.000
_cell.length_c   1.000
_cell.angle_alpha   90.00
_cell.angle_beta   90.00
_cell.angle_gamma   90.00
#
_symmetry.space_group_name_H-M   'P 1'
#
loop_
_entity.id
_entity.type
_entity.pdbx_description
1 polymer ?
#
loop_
_entity_poly.entity_id
_entity_poly.type
_entity_poly.pdbx_seq_one_letter_code
_entity_poly.pdbx_strand_id
1 'polypeptide(L)'
;MSNRTLFLTYLDIDDKQSSSVRPTTVANWIKAAFKEAGIDTTHFQAHSIRSASSTKAVELGHSIQDVKKHANWSLNSNTFENFYYKPSSQLSSSTAINNSIFSTTDNSITLEVGVESTGISLGTTSNTNVDETKTENVIHARPWYKYFW
;
A
#
# COMPACT_ATOMS: atom_id res chain seq x y z
N MET A 1 -38.96 5.37 -4.06
CA MET A 1 -38.99 6.67 -4.75
C MET A 1 -38.70 7.79 -3.74
N SER A 2 -37.45 8.17 -3.47
CA SER A 2 -37.16 9.39 -2.67
C SER A 2 -35.65 9.67 -2.60
N ASN A 3 -35.04 10.17 -3.67
CA ASN A 3 -33.69 10.75 -3.60
C ASN A 3 -33.48 11.79 -4.70
N ARG A 4 -33.99 11.50 -5.91
CA ARG A 4 -34.03 12.47 -7.01
C ARG A 4 -34.94 13.67 -6.69
N THR A 5 -36.10 13.43 -6.07
CA THR A 5 -37.05 14.49 -5.70
C THR A 5 -36.44 15.48 -4.70
N LEU A 6 -35.67 14.99 -3.71
CA LEU A 6 -35.02 15.83 -2.70
C LEU A 6 -33.96 16.77 -3.30
N PHE A 7 -33.16 16.28 -4.25
CA PHE A 7 -32.13 17.10 -4.89
C PHE A 7 -32.72 18.22 -5.74
N LEU A 8 -33.79 17.96 -6.49
CA LEU A 8 -34.44 18.97 -7.32
C LEU A 8 -35.12 20.04 -6.48
N THR A 9 -35.83 19.66 -5.41
CA THR A 9 -36.45 20.64 -4.49
C THR A 9 -35.43 21.50 -3.75
N TYR A 10 -34.19 21.04 -3.56
CA TYR A 10 -33.13 21.81 -2.93
C TYR A 10 -32.54 22.89 -3.85
N LEU A 11 -32.56 22.66 -5.16
CA LEU A 11 -32.10 23.61 -6.18
C LEU A 11 -33.16 24.66 -6.53
N ASP A 12 -34.44 24.35 -6.33
CA ASP A 12 -35.60 25.21 -6.61
C ASP A 12 -35.92 26.20 -5.48
N ILE A 13 -35.10 26.23 -4.41
CA ILE A 13 -35.20 27.20 -3.33
C ILE A 13 -34.38 28.43 -3.74
N ASP A 14 -35.03 29.37 -4.42
CA ASP A 14 -34.45 30.61 -4.94
C ASP A 14 -33.72 31.46 -3.87
N ASP A 15 -34.03 31.27 -2.58
CA ASP A 15 -33.50 32.05 -1.47
C ASP A 15 -32.30 31.38 -0.75
N LYS A 16 -31.85 30.19 -1.21
CA LYS A 16 -30.75 29.46 -0.58
C LYS A 16 -29.55 29.37 -1.51
N GLN A 17 -28.55 30.22 -1.26
CA GLN A 17 -27.26 30.17 -1.95
C GLN A 17 -26.68 28.74 -1.89
N SER A 18 -26.57 28.10 -3.06
CA SER A 18 -25.89 26.82 -3.17
C SER A 18 -24.41 27.02 -2.82
N SER A 19 -23.93 26.23 -1.86
CA SER A 19 -22.53 26.23 -1.44
C SER A 19 -21.87 24.93 -1.91
N SER A 20 -20.57 25.03 -2.21
CA SER A 20 -19.78 23.87 -2.57
C SER A 20 -19.73 22.89 -1.39
N VAL A 21 -19.87 21.59 -1.69
CA VAL A 21 -19.76 20.54 -0.68
C VAL A 21 -18.36 20.56 -0.10
N ARG A 22 -18.26 20.53 1.23
CA ARG A 22 -16.96 20.49 1.90
C ARG A 22 -16.27 19.15 1.62
N PRO A 23 -14.94 19.11 1.42
CA PRO A 23 -14.21 17.86 1.22
C PRO A 23 -14.46 16.82 2.33
N THR A 24 -14.67 17.28 3.57
CA THR A 24 -15.00 16.43 4.72
C THR A 24 -16.35 15.73 4.58
N THR A 25 -17.35 16.41 4.01
CA THR A 25 -18.67 15.82 3.75
C THR A 25 -18.56 14.69 2.73
N VAL A 26 -17.83 14.91 1.63
CA VAL A 26 -17.58 13.87 0.63
C VAL A 26 -16.81 12.69 1.23
N ALA A 27 -15.78 12.96 2.03
CA ALA A 27 -15.00 11.92 2.70
C ALA A 27 -15.87 11.07 3.66
N ASN A 28 -16.82 11.69 4.36
CA ASN A 28 -17.75 10.97 5.24
C ASN A 28 -18.73 10.10 4.46
N TRP A 29 -19.25 10.56 3.32
CA TRP A 29 -20.07 9.74 2.43
C TRP A 29 -19.31 8.53 1.90
N ILE A 30 -18.05 8.72 1.50
CA ILE A 30 -17.19 7.61 1.07
C ILE A 30 -16.97 6.59 2.20
N LYS A 31 -16.69 7.06 3.43
CA LYS A 31 -16.53 6.17 4.59
C LYS A 31 -17.80 5.41 4.91
N ALA A 32 -18.98 6.04 4.77
CA ALA A 32 -20.25 5.35 4.93
C ALA A 32 -20.40 4.23 3.90
N ALA A 33 -20.10 4.49 2.63
CA ALA A 33 -20.12 3.48 1.57
C ALA A 33 -19.12 2.33 1.84
N PHE A 34 -17.93 2.64 2.35
CA PHE A 34 -16.96 1.61 2.77
C PHE A 34 -17.52 0.73 3.88
N LYS A 35 -18.11 1.33 4.91
CA LYS A 35 -18.73 0.59 6.01
C LYS A 35 -19.87 -0.32 5.52
N GLU A 36 -20.71 0.18 4.61
CA GLU A 36 -21.79 -0.61 3.99
C GLU A 36 -21.26 -1.78 3.16
N ALA A 37 -20.11 -1.61 2.50
CA ALA A 37 -19.42 -2.66 1.76
C ALA A 37 -18.61 -3.63 2.64
N GLY A 38 -18.63 -3.48 3.97
CA GLY A 38 -17.85 -4.30 4.90
C GLY A 38 -16.34 -4.00 4.88
N ILE A 39 -15.93 -2.85 4.32
CA ILE A 39 -14.54 -2.40 4.30
C ILE A 39 -14.24 -1.72 5.63
N ASP A 40 -13.14 -2.13 6.28
CA ASP A 40 -12.72 -1.53 7.55
C ASP A 40 -12.25 -0.09 7.37
N THR A 41 -13.09 0.85 7.81
CA THR A 41 -12.84 2.29 7.74
C THR A 41 -11.79 2.81 8.72
N THR A 42 -11.25 1.97 9.61
CA THR A 42 -10.10 2.34 10.45
C THR A 42 -8.80 2.29 9.63
N HIS A 43 -8.65 1.25 8.81
CA HIS A 43 -7.52 1.04 7.91
C HIS A 43 -7.70 1.75 6.56
N PHE A 44 -8.88 1.69 5.97
CA PHE A 44 -9.16 2.28 4.65
C PHE A 44 -9.94 3.59 4.78
N GLN A 45 -9.29 4.68 4.38
CA GLN A 45 -9.87 6.03 4.40
C GLN A 45 -10.34 6.42 3.00
N ALA A 46 -11.04 7.56 2.87
CA ALA A 46 -11.54 8.02 1.58
C ALA A 46 -10.45 8.12 0.48
N HIS A 47 -9.21 8.46 0.84
CA HIS A 47 -8.10 8.54 -0.11
C HIS A 47 -7.64 7.17 -0.64
N SER A 48 -8.00 6.06 0.02
CA SER A 48 -7.69 4.70 -0.44
C SER A 48 -8.31 4.38 -1.80
N ILE A 49 -9.42 5.06 -2.18
CA ILE A 49 -10.02 4.96 -3.52
C ILE A 49 -9.03 5.37 -4.61
N ARG A 50 -8.23 6.43 -4.38
CA ARG A 50 -7.25 6.90 -5.36
C ARG A 50 -6.23 5.82 -5.66
N SER A 51 -5.68 5.19 -4.62
CA SER A 51 -4.73 4.08 -4.75
C SER A 51 -5.37 2.89 -5.48
N ALA A 52 -6.57 2.48 -5.06
CA ALA A 52 -7.27 1.33 -5.65
C ALA A 52 -7.61 1.57 -7.13
N SER A 53 -8.17 2.73 -7.46
CA SER A 53 -8.55 3.09 -8.83
C SER A 53 -7.34 3.19 -9.75
N SER A 54 -6.27 3.87 -9.32
CA SER A 54 -5.05 4.02 -10.13
C SER A 54 -4.32 2.69 -10.31
N THR A 55 -4.27 1.86 -9.26
CA THR A 55 -3.73 0.49 -9.38
C THR A 55 -4.54 -0.32 -10.38
N LYS A 56 -5.88 -0.27 -10.29
CA LYS A 56 -6.74 -1.02 -11.21
C LYS A 56 -6.56 -0.58 -12.66
N ALA A 57 -6.36 0.71 -12.91
CA ALA A 57 -6.07 1.21 -14.26
C ALA A 57 -4.77 0.60 -14.83
N VAL A 58 -3.72 0.48 -14.01
CA VAL A 58 -2.48 -0.20 -14.41
C VAL A 58 -2.71 -1.70 -14.64
N GLU A 59 -3.46 -2.38 -13.75
CA GLU A 59 -3.82 -3.80 -13.92
C GLU A 59 -4.66 -4.06 -15.20
N LEU A 60 -5.40 -3.06 -15.68
CA LEU A 60 -6.14 -3.10 -16.95
C LEU A 60 -5.28 -2.74 -18.17
N GLY A 61 -3.98 -2.51 -18.00
CA GLY A 61 -3.03 -2.32 -19.09
C GLY A 61 -2.74 -0.86 -19.46
N HIS A 62 -3.26 0.12 -18.71
CA HIS A 62 -2.87 1.51 -18.92
C HIS A 62 -1.44 1.77 -18.47
N SER A 63 -0.70 2.60 -19.21
CA SER A 63 0.66 2.94 -18.85
C SER A 63 0.70 3.73 -17.53
N ILE A 64 1.77 3.54 -16.76
CA ILE A 64 1.99 4.31 -15.51
C ILE A 64 2.00 5.82 -15.79
N GLN A 65 2.53 6.25 -16.94
CA GLN A 65 2.56 7.65 -17.33
C GLN A 65 1.17 8.22 -17.59
N ASP A 66 0.29 7.47 -18.25
CA ASP A 66 -1.10 7.87 -18.47
C ASP A 66 -1.88 7.96 -17.16
N VAL A 67 -1.67 6.98 -16.26
CA VAL A 67 -2.28 6.99 -14.92
C VAL A 67 -1.79 8.19 -14.11
N LYS A 68 -0.49 8.52 -14.16
CA LYS A 68 0.07 9.71 -13.50
C LYS A 68 -0.50 11.00 -14.08
N LYS A 69 -0.59 11.11 -15.39
CA LYS A 69 -1.22 12.26 -16.05
C LYS A 69 -2.69 12.41 -15.65
N HIS A 70 -3.45 11.32 -15.66
CA HIS A 70 -4.87 11.33 -15.29
C HIS A 70 -5.10 11.67 -13.82
N ALA A 71 -4.31 11.08 -12.93
CA ALA A 71 -4.40 11.31 -11.49
C ALA A 71 -3.66 12.57 -11.02
N ASN A 72 -3.16 13.41 -11.93
CA ASN A 72 -2.41 14.63 -11.64
C ASN A 72 -1.18 14.41 -10.73
N TRP A 73 -0.40 13.36 -11.01
CA TRP A 73 0.95 13.18 -10.46
C TRP A 73 2.00 13.71 -11.42
N SER A 74 3.11 14.20 -10.87
CA SER A 74 4.29 14.53 -11.66
C SER A 74 4.84 13.28 -12.34
N LEU A 75 5.02 13.33 -13.66
CA LEU A 75 5.54 12.22 -14.47
C LEU A 75 6.92 11.77 -14.00
N ASN A 76 7.73 12.71 -13.52
CA ASN A 76 9.11 12.50 -13.06
C ASN A 76 9.22 12.04 -11.59
N SER A 77 8.10 11.94 -10.86
CA SER A 77 8.09 11.60 -9.43
C SER A 77 7.67 10.16 -9.20
N ASN A 78 8.33 9.42 -8.32
CA ASN A 78 7.94 8.05 -7.94
C ASN A 78 6.80 8.00 -6.89
N THR A 79 6.06 9.10 -6.69
CA THR A 79 5.02 9.19 -5.65
C THR A 79 3.92 8.15 -5.85
N PHE A 80 3.50 7.92 -7.10
CA PHE A 80 2.48 6.92 -7.40
C PHE A 80 2.99 5.52 -7.07
N GLU A 81 4.15 5.19 -7.61
CA GLU A 81 4.82 3.89 -7.50
C GLU A 81 5.10 3.52 -6.04
N ASN A 82 5.54 4.49 -5.23
CA ASN A 82 5.92 4.23 -3.83
C ASN A 82 4.72 4.15 -2.87
N PHE A 83 3.69 4.98 -3.06
CA PHE A 83 2.64 5.17 -2.04
C PHE A 83 1.24 4.71 -2.47
N TYR A 84 0.96 4.71 -3.78
CA TYR A 84 -0.40 4.52 -4.30
C TYR A 84 -0.55 3.24 -5.13
N TYR A 85 0.50 2.78 -5.80
CA TYR A 85 0.48 1.55 -6.59
C TYR A 85 0.58 0.33 -5.68
N LYS A 86 -0.51 -0.43 -5.58
CA LYS A 86 -0.65 -1.61 -4.71
C LYS A 86 -1.24 -2.80 -5.47
N PRO A 87 -0.52 -3.40 -6.44
CA PRO A 87 -1.05 -4.47 -7.29
C PRO A 87 -1.40 -5.72 -6.47
N SER A 88 -2.50 -6.36 -6.81
CA SER A 88 -3.01 -7.56 -6.12
C SER A 88 -2.11 -8.80 -6.30
N SER A 89 -1.32 -8.84 -7.39
CA SER A 89 -0.53 -10.00 -7.82
C SER A 89 0.80 -10.22 -7.09
N GLN A 90 1.24 -9.28 -6.23
CA GLN A 90 2.48 -9.51 -5.46
C GLN A 90 2.35 -10.69 -4.51
N LEU A 91 1.16 -10.93 -3.95
CA LEU A 91 0.90 -12.05 -3.06
C LEU A 91 1.05 -13.40 -3.77
N SER A 92 0.53 -13.56 -5.00
CA SER A 92 0.59 -14.85 -5.69
C SER A 92 2.01 -15.24 -6.07
N SER A 93 2.81 -14.30 -6.56
CA SER A 93 4.22 -14.55 -6.91
C SER A 93 5.08 -14.84 -5.68
N SER A 94 4.93 -14.06 -4.60
CA SER A 94 5.66 -14.31 -3.36
C SER A 94 5.26 -15.63 -2.69
N THR A 95 3.95 -15.97 -2.69
CA THR A 95 3.47 -17.26 -2.19
C THR A 95 3.98 -18.41 -3.06
N ALA A 96 4.00 -18.28 -4.39
CA ALA A 96 4.55 -19.31 -5.27
C ALA A 96 6.05 -19.54 -5.03
N ILE A 97 6.83 -18.45 -4.88
CA ILE A 97 8.26 -18.53 -4.55
C ILE A 97 8.47 -19.17 -3.17
N ASN A 98 7.71 -18.73 -2.16
CA ASN A 98 7.79 -19.28 -0.81
C ASN A 98 7.48 -20.78 -0.81
N ASN A 99 6.38 -21.19 -1.43
CA ASN A 99 6.02 -22.60 -1.57
C ASN A 99 7.13 -23.38 -2.30
N SER A 100 7.72 -22.84 -3.38
CA SER A 100 8.83 -23.51 -4.07
C SER A 100 10.07 -23.73 -3.19
N ILE A 101 10.35 -22.81 -2.26
CA ILE A 101 11.49 -22.94 -1.34
C ILE A 101 11.18 -23.99 -0.27
N PHE A 102 9.97 -23.99 0.29
CA PHE A 102 9.61 -24.77 1.47
C PHE A 102 8.85 -26.10 1.19
N SER A 103 8.43 -26.39 -0.04
CA SER A 103 7.73 -27.64 -0.38
C SER A 103 8.66 -28.83 -0.65
N THR A 104 9.98 -28.65 -0.54
CA THR A 104 10.97 -29.68 -0.87
C THR A 104 11.40 -30.49 0.35
N THR A 105 10.47 -31.06 1.13
CA THR A 105 10.83 -32.09 2.12
C THR A 105 9.62 -32.98 2.41
N ASP A 106 9.38 -33.98 1.56
CA ASP A 106 8.61 -35.18 1.93
C ASP A 106 8.87 -36.35 0.95
N ASN A 107 10.10 -36.52 0.49
CA ASN A 107 10.54 -37.87 0.15
C ASN A 107 12.04 -38.07 0.44
N SER A 108 12.33 -39.23 1.02
CA SER A 108 13.64 -39.84 1.23
C SER A 108 14.52 -39.22 2.32
N ILE A 109 14.36 -39.68 3.57
CA ILE A 109 15.34 -40.60 4.18
C ILE A 109 14.58 -41.60 5.07
N THR A 110 14.17 -42.73 4.52
CA THR A 110 14.07 -43.97 5.30
C THR A 110 15.44 -44.62 5.21
N LEU A 111 16.28 -44.40 6.21
CA LEU A 111 17.41 -45.27 6.49
C LEU A 111 17.38 -45.56 7.98
N GLU A 112 16.84 -46.73 8.32
CA GLU A 112 17.22 -47.41 9.54
C GLU A 112 18.72 -47.71 9.46
N VAL A 113 19.55 -46.91 10.14
CA VAL A 113 20.79 -47.35 10.79
C VAL A 113 21.09 -46.31 11.85
N GLY A 114 21.09 -46.75 13.11
CA GLY A 114 21.53 -45.92 14.23
C GLY A 114 23.01 -45.56 14.08
N VAL A 115 23.30 -44.27 13.97
CA VAL A 115 24.62 -43.72 14.30
C VAL A 115 24.41 -42.37 14.96
N GLU A 116 25.05 -42.24 16.11
CA GLU A 116 24.99 -41.14 17.06
C GLU A 116 25.52 -39.84 16.46
N SER A 117 24.85 -38.73 16.78
CA SER A 117 25.25 -37.40 16.36
C SER A 117 26.50 -36.94 17.12
N THR A 118 27.68 -37.03 16.51
CA THR A 118 28.86 -36.28 16.96
C THR A 118 28.76 -34.85 16.46
N GLY A 119 28.44 -33.94 17.39
CA GLY A 119 28.39 -32.51 17.17
C GLY A 119 29.74 -31.94 16.73
N ILE A 120 29.73 -31.19 15.63
CA ILE A 120 30.91 -30.47 15.16
C ILE A 120 30.79 -29.03 15.62
N SER A 121 31.49 -28.71 16.71
CA SER A 121 31.77 -27.34 17.14
C SER A 121 32.90 -26.78 16.28
N LEU A 122 32.59 -25.80 15.43
CA LEU A 122 33.59 -25.03 14.70
C LEU A 122 33.43 -23.55 15.06
N GLY A 123 34.30 -23.09 15.95
CA GLY A 123 34.55 -21.68 16.17
C GLY A 123 35.70 -21.21 15.28
N THR A 124 35.52 -20.09 14.59
CA THR A 124 36.63 -19.31 14.05
C THR A 124 36.44 -17.84 14.40
N THR A 125 37.26 -17.39 15.34
CA THR A 125 37.54 -15.99 15.66
C THR A 125 38.13 -15.28 14.44
N SER A 126 37.58 -14.10 14.12
CA SER A 126 38.30 -13.05 13.42
C SER A 126 37.89 -11.71 14.01
N ASN A 127 38.81 -11.08 14.73
CA ASN A 127 38.67 -9.71 15.22
C ASN A 127 39.25 -8.77 14.17
N THR A 128 38.44 -7.88 13.62
CA THR A 128 38.93 -6.68 12.92
C THR A 128 38.64 -5.47 13.79
N ASN A 129 39.71 -4.85 14.31
CA ASN A 129 39.65 -3.50 14.85
C ASN A 129 39.22 -2.55 13.73
N VAL A 130 38.05 -1.94 13.90
CA VAL A 130 37.59 -0.82 13.08
C VAL A 130 37.60 0.40 13.99
N ASP A 131 38.43 1.36 13.62
CA ASP A 131 38.60 2.66 14.25
C ASP A 131 37.26 3.44 14.21
N GLU A 132 36.76 3.83 15.38
CA GLU A 132 35.52 4.59 15.51
C GLU A 132 35.76 6.06 15.15
N THR A 133 35.55 6.41 13.88
CA THR A 133 35.32 7.80 13.49
C THR A 133 33.86 8.17 13.80
N LYS A 134 33.65 8.93 14.89
CA LYS A 134 32.34 9.53 15.20
C LYS A 134 31.97 10.51 14.09
N THR A 135 31.12 10.07 13.17
CA THR A 135 30.33 10.93 12.31
C THR A 135 29.00 11.15 12.99
N GLU A 136 28.79 12.37 13.51
CA GLU A 136 27.48 12.79 14.00
C GLU A 136 26.49 12.78 12.82
N ASN A 137 25.50 11.89 12.88
CA ASN A 137 24.35 11.94 11.99
C ASN A 137 23.51 13.17 12.37
N VAL A 138 23.77 14.31 11.74
CA VAL A 138 22.84 15.44 11.75
C VAL A 138 21.62 15.03 10.93
N ILE A 139 20.63 14.47 11.60
CA ILE A 139 19.32 14.16 11.01
C ILE A 139 18.61 15.48 10.76
N HIS A 140 18.81 16.08 9.59
CA HIS A 140 17.86 17.07 9.11
C HIS A 140 16.57 16.35 8.70
N ALA A 141 15.67 16.15 9.66
CA ALA A 141 14.31 15.74 9.40
C ALA A 141 13.65 16.81 8.53
N ARG A 142 13.63 16.58 7.21
CA ARG A 142 12.83 17.41 6.30
C ARG A 142 11.37 17.03 6.51
N PRO A 143 10.51 17.96 6.95
CA PRO A 143 9.15 17.59 7.27
C PRO A 143 8.38 17.21 6.00
N TRP A 144 7.78 16.03 6.02
CA TRP A 144 7.06 15.39 4.91
C TRP A 144 5.78 16.13 4.49
N TYR A 145 5.41 17.22 5.17
CA TYR A 145 4.20 17.99 4.92
C TYR A 145 4.37 19.16 3.93
N LYS A 146 5.54 19.35 3.31
CA LYS A 146 5.80 20.51 2.43
C LYS A 146 5.39 20.38 0.95
N TYR A 147 4.74 19.29 0.51
CA TYR A 147 4.41 19.09 -0.91
C TYR A 147 2.96 18.67 -1.19
N PHE A 148 2.03 18.97 -0.28
CA PHE A 148 0.60 18.76 -0.51
C PHE A 148 -0.15 20.09 -0.51
N TRP A 149 0.05 20.87 -1.56
CA TRP A 149 -0.89 21.89 -2.03
C TRP A 149 -0.88 21.88 -3.56
#